data_AF-A0A1Q8LI45-F1
#
_entry.id   AF-A0A1Q8LI45-F1
#
_cell.length_a   1.000
_cell.length_b   1.000
_cell.length_c   1.000
_cell.angle_alpha   90.00
_cell.angle_beta   90.00
_cell.angle_gamma   90.00
#
_symmetry.space_group_name_H-M   'P 1'
#
loop_
_entity.id
_entity.type
_entity.pdbx_description
1 polymer ?
#
loop_
_entity_poly.entity_id
_entity_poly.type
_entity_poly.pdbx_seq_one_letter_code
_entity_poly.pdbx_strand_id
1 'polypeptide(L)'
;MLIVQRAEAAIVGAFERAMCSLRISFRTDNRASVELLHPGAPAELADQHTVACPGVALLSAPGEELTRFRAPYLGGYPEYVAAVRAACPPDQSGPVAIAA
;
A
#
# COMPACT_ATOMS: atom_id res chain seq x y z
N MET A 1 -2.13 -4.37 8.51
CA MET A 1 -1.83 -3.93 7.13
C MET A 1 -1.36 -5.14 6.35
N LEU A 2 -1.97 -5.42 5.19
CA LEU A 2 -1.58 -6.54 4.32
C LEU A 2 -0.93 -5.97 3.06
N ILE A 3 0.25 -6.48 2.71
CA ILE A 3 0.97 -6.11 1.48
C ILE A 3 1.17 -7.38 0.67
N VAL A 4 0.77 -7.34 -0.59
CA VAL A 4 0.85 -8.47 -1.51
C VAL A 4 1.38 -7.99 -2.85
N GLN A 5 2.26 -8.78 -3.46
CA GLN A 5 2.80 -8.48 -4.80
C GLN A 5 1.91 -9.04 -5.92
N ARG A 6 1.18 -10.13 -5.65
CA ARG A 6 0.37 -10.85 -6.64
C ARG A 6 -1.09 -10.88 -6.21
N ALA A 7 -1.93 -10.26 -7.01
CA ALA A 7 -3.36 -10.08 -6.72
C ALA A 7 -4.18 -11.23 -7.33
N GLU A 8 -4.26 -12.34 -6.60
CA GLU A 8 -5.01 -13.53 -6.98
C GLU A 8 -5.84 -14.06 -5.81
N ALA A 9 -6.93 -14.77 -6.12
CA ALA A 9 -7.85 -15.28 -5.10
C ALA A 9 -7.20 -16.28 -4.13
N ALA A 10 -6.12 -16.95 -4.54
CA ALA A 10 -5.35 -17.85 -3.68
C ALA A 10 -4.46 -17.11 -2.67
N ILE A 11 -4.14 -15.84 -2.92
CA ILE A 11 -3.28 -15.00 -2.06
C ILE A 11 -4.12 -14.03 -1.23
N VAL A 12 -5.05 -13.32 -1.88
CA VAL A 12 -6.01 -12.44 -1.23
C VAL A 12 -7.33 -13.17 -1.24
N GLY A 13 -7.62 -13.88 -0.15
CA GLY A 13 -8.81 -14.71 0.00
C GLY A 13 -10.09 -13.90 0.23
N ALA A 14 -11.21 -14.62 0.34
CA ALA A 14 -12.51 -14.01 0.59
C ALA A 14 -12.56 -13.28 1.95
N PHE A 15 -11.87 -13.81 2.95
CA PHE A 15 -11.83 -13.24 4.30
C PHE A 15 -11.11 -11.89 4.33
N GLU A 16 -9.91 -11.81 3.72
CA GLU A 16 -9.14 -10.57 3.65
C GLU A 16 -9.91 -9.50 2.89
N ARG A 17 -10.56 -9.86 1.78
CA ARG A 17 -11.41 -8.93 1.02
C ARG A 17 -12.60 -8.45 1.83
N ALA A 18 -13.24 -9.31 2.61
CA ALA A 18 -14.39 -8.94 3.44
C ALA A 18 -14.00 -8.00 4.60
N MET A 19 -12.83 -8.22 5.20
CA MET A 19 -12.41 -7.50 6.41
C MET A 19 -11.56 -6.25 6.12
N CYS A 20 -10.88 -6.19 4.97
CA CYS A 20 -10.09 -5.03 4.56
C CYS A 20 -10.94 -4.13 3.66
N SER A 21 -11.56 -3.14 4.29
CA SER A 21 -12.44 -2.18 3.62
C SER A 21 -11.66 -1.08 2.86
N LEU A 22 -10.48 -0.71 3.36
CA LEU A 22 -9.52 0.16 2.67
C LEU A 22 -8.56 -0.67 1.82
N ARG A 23 -8.46 -0.35 0.52
CA ARG A 23 -7.61 -1.08 -0.42
C ARG A 23 -6.89 -0.12 -1.35
N ILE A 24 -5.59 -0.32 -1.48
CA ILE A 24 -4.74 0.40 -2.44
C ILE A 24 -4.11 -0.64 -3.37
N SER A 25 -4.25 -0.43 -4.67
CA SER A 25 -3.55 -1.24 -5.67
C SER A 25 -2.74 -0.36 -6.59
N PHE A 26 -1.51 -0.81 -6.87
CA PHE A 26 -0.72 -0.33 -7.99
C PHE A 26 -0.97 -1.24 -9.19
N ARG A 27 -0.41 -0.87 -10.35
CA ARG A 27 -0.53 -1.61 -11.61
C ARG A 27 -0.56 -3.13 -11.41
N THR A 28 -1.68 -3.75 -11.78
CA THR A 28 -1.88 -5.20 -11.79
C THR A 28 -1.77 -5.76 -13.21
N ASP A 29 -1.51 -7.06 -13.34
CA ASP A 29 -1.21 -7.66 -14.65
C ASP A 29 -2.43 -7.80 -15.58
N ASN A 30 -3.64 -7.86 -15.03
CA ASN A 30 -4.86 -8.05 -15.80
C ASN A 30 -6.09 -7.42 -15.13
N ARG A 31 -7.19 -7.31 -15.89
CA ARG A 31 -8.46 -6.74 -15.44
C ARG A 31 -9.09 -7.53 -14.29
N ALA A 32 -8.99 -8.86 -14.29
CA ALA A 32 -9.60 -9.69 -13.26
C ALA A 32 -8.97 -9.45 -11.87
N SER A 33 -7.67 -9.16 -11.81
CA SER A 33 -6.99 -8.77 -10.58
C SER A 33 -7.47 -7.41 -10.07
N VAL A 34 -7.78 -6.45 -10.96
CA VAL A 34 -8.39 -5.17 -10.55
C VAL A 34 -9.76 -5.40 -9.95
N GLU A 35 -10.61 -6.16 -10.63
CA GLU A 35 -11.98 -6.44 -10.17
C GLU A 35 -11.99 -7.21 -8.84
N LEU A 36 -11.05 -8.13 -8.66
CA LEU A 36 -10.88 -8.87 -7.40
C LEU A 36 -10.56 -7.94 -6.22
N LEU A 37 -9.74 -6.91 -6.44
CA LEU A 37 -9.34 -5.95 -5.40
C LEU A 37 -10.35 -4.81 -5.23
N HIS A 38 -10.95 -4.36 -6.32
CA HIS A 38 -11.86 -3.23 -6.39
C HIS A 38 -13.17 -3.67 -7.08
N PRO A 39 -14.06 -4.37 -6.36
CA PRO A 39 -15.32 -4.83 -6.93
C PRO A 39 -16.15 -3.66 -7.48
N GLY A 40 -16.64 -3.80 -8.71
CA GLY A 40 -17.41 -2.76 -9.40
C GLY A 40 -16.55 -1.68 -10.06
N ALA A 41 -15.24 -1.91 -10.25
CA ALA A 41 -14.40 -0.99 -11.00
C ALA A 41 -14.88 -0.89 -12.46
N PRO A 42 -15.00 0.32 -13.04
CA PRO A 42 -15.33 0.47 -14.44
C PRO A 42 -14.32 -0.28 -15.33
N ALA A 43 -14.80 -1.03 -16.32
CA ALA A 43 -13.95 -1.86 -17.17
C ALA A 43 -12.83 -1.06 -17.85
N GLU A 44 -13.14 0.15 -18.32
CA GLU A 44 -12.16 1.06 -18.92
C GLU A 44 -11.08 1.48 -17.92
N LEU A 45 -11.47 1.82 -16.68
CA LEU A 45 -10.52 2.19 -15.63
C LEU A 45 -9.62 1.01 -15.27
N ALA A 46 -10.20 -0.20 -15.20
CA ALA A 46 -9.45 -1.41 -14.93
C ALA A 46 -8.43 -1.72 -16.03
N ASP A 47 -8.80 -1.54 -17.31
CA ASP A 47 -7.86 -1.68 -18.42
C ASP A 47 -6.72 -0.69 -18.35
N GLN A 48 -7.03 0.60 -18.14
CA GLN A 48 -6.03 1.63 -17.98
C GLN A 48 -5.10 1.36 -16.79
N HIS A 49 -5.61 0.69 -15.76
CA HIS A 49 -4.82 0.35 -14.59
C HIS A 49 -3.77 -0.73 -14.88
N THR A 50 -4.01 -1.64 -15.83
CA THR A 50 -3.03 -2.68 -16.22
C THR A 50 -1.76 -2.11 -16.84
N VAL A 51 -1.83 -0.90 -17.39
CA VAL A 51 -0.72 -0.19 -18.03
C VAL A 51 -0.31 1.08 -17.28
N ALA A 52 -0.77 1.24 -16.03
CA ALA A 52 -0.53 2.46 -15.26
C ALA A 52 0.97 2.71 -15.00
N CYS A 53 1.40 3.97 -15.07
CA CYS A 53 2.77 4.35 -14.77
C CYS A 53 3.12 4.06 -13.29
N PRO A 54 4.40 3.76 -12.96
CA PRO A 54 4.83 3.47 -11.59
C PRO A 54 4.45 4.59 -10.60
N GLY A 55 3.79 4.23 -9.51
CA GLY A 55 3.29 5.18 -8.51
C GLY A 55 1.89 5.75 -8.78
N VAL A 56 1.20 5.35 -9.86
CA VAL A 56 -0.25 5.55 -9.98
C VAL A 56 -0.94 4.38 -9.29
N ALA A 57 -1.88 4.70 -8.41
CA ALA A 57 -2.64 3.72 -7.65
C ALA A 57 -4.16 3.97 -7.75
N LEU A 58 -4.92 2.91 -7.49
CA LEU A 58 -6.35 2.98 -7.21
C LEU A 58 -6.57 2.85 -5.70
N LEU A 59 -7.52 3.62 -5.18
CA LEU A 59 -7.95 3.64 -3.79
C LEU A 59 -9.44 3.30 -3.72
N SER A 60 -9.77 2.25 -2.98
CA SER A 60 -11.13 2.02 -2.49
C SER A 60 -11.16 2.27 -0.99
N ALA A 61 -12.11 3.09 -0.55
CA ALA A 61 -12.39 3.34 0.85
C ALA A 61 -13.92 3.35 1.07
N PRO A 62 -14.40 2.98 2.28
CA PRO A 62 -15.82 3.05 2.59
C PRO A 62 -16.37 4.47 2.46
N GLY A 63 -17.48 4.62 1.72
CA GLY A 63 -18.14 5.91 1.52
C GLY A 63 -17.51 6.81 0.47
N GLU A 64 -16.40 6.38 -0.16
CA GLU A 64 -15.71 7.12 -1.21
C GLU A 64 -15.83 6.40 -2.55
N GLU A 65 -15.88 7.18 -3.63
CA GLU A 65 -15.78 6.63 -4.98
C GLU A 65 -14.36 6.07 -5.23
N LEU A 66 -14.28 5.07 -6.12
CA LEU A 66 -13.00 4.49 -6.54
C LEU A 66 -12.12 5.58 -7.14
N THR A 67 -11.05 5.92 -6.41
CA THR A 67 -10.24 7.09 -6.73
C THR A 67 -8.89 6.68 -7.30
N ARG A 68 -8.49 7.30 -8.40
CA ARG A 68 -7.14 7.16 -8.97
C ARG A 68 -6.26 8.29 -8.45
N PHE A 69 -5.12 7.95 -7.86
CA PHE A 69 -4.19 8.94 -7.31
C PHE A 69 -2.74 8.61 -7.63
N ARG A 70 -1.86 9.61 -7.47
CA ARG A 70 -0.41 9.44 -7.55
C ARG A 70 0.15 9.34 -6.15
N ALA A 71 0.72 8.18 -5.82
CA ALA A 71 1.42 7.99 -4.56
C ALA A 71 2.70 8.85 -4.54
N PRO A 72 3.03 9.47 -3.40
CA PRO A 72 4.27 10.19 -3.25
C PRO A 72 5.45 9.23 -3.39
N TYR A 73 6.54 9.71 -3.98
CA TYR A 73 7.80 8.99 -3.93
C TYR A 73 8.34 9.06 -2.50
N LEU A 74 8.29 7.93 -1.80
CA LEU A 74 9.09 7.75 -0.60
C LEU A 74 10.53 7.54 -1.05
N GLY A 75 11.44 8.38 -0.53
CA GLY A 75 12.87 8.23 -0.72
C GLY A 75 13.36 6.84 -0.28
N GLY A 76 14.64 6.59 -0.48
CA GLY A 76 15.24 5.34 -0.08
C GLY A 76 15.23 5.14 1.44
N TYR A 77 15.71 3.96 1.81
CA TYR A 77 16.00 3.64 3.20
C TYR A 77 16.89 4.70 3.89
N PRO A 78 17.88 5.33 3.23
CA PRO A 78 18.68 6.39 3.86
C PRO A 78 17.84 7.61 4.30
N GLU A 79 16.92 8.08 3.46
CA GLU A 79 16.05 9.23 3.76
C GLU A 79 15.08 8.90 4.90
N TYR A 80 14.55 7.67 4.91
CA TYR A 80 13.74 7.17 6.03
C TYR A 80 14.54 7.13 7.33
N VAL A 81 15.75 6.55 7.32
CA VAL A 81 16.61 6.48 8.53
C VAL A 81 16.97 7.87 9.04
N ALA A 82 17.26 8.81 8.14
CA ALA A 82 17.53 10.19 8.51
C ALA A 82 16.33 10.85 9.19
N ALA A 83 15.13 10.68 8.63
CA ALA A 83 13.89 11.21 9.21
C ALA A 83 13.59 10.59 10.59
N VAL A 84 13.77 9.27 10.75
CA VAL A 84 13.58 8.58 12.03
C VAL A 84 14.58 9.05 13.09
N ARG A 85 15.87 9.17 12.74
CA ARG A 85 16.89 9.68 13.67
C ARG A 85 16.67 11.14 14.08
N ALA A 86 16.12 11.96 13.18
CA ALA A 86 15.77 13.33 13.48
C ALA A 86 14.53 13.43 14.40
N ALA A 87 13.52 12.57 14.17
CA ALA A 87 12.29 12.53 14.96
C ALA A 87 12.46 11.84 16.32
N CYS A 88 13.38 10.88 16.41
CA CYS A 88 13.76 10.16 17.62
C CYS A 88 15.24 10.46 17.94
N PRO A 89 15.56 11.64 18.52
CA PRO A 89 16.90 11.92 18.97
C PRO A 89 17.34 10.82 19.94
N PRO A 90 18.61 10.36 19.87
CA PRO A 90 19.10 9.38 20.83
C PRO A 90 18.91 9.93 22.23
N ASP A 91 18.34 9.12 23.12
CA ASP A 91 18.31 9.42 24.54
C ASP A 91 19.77 9.61 24.97
N GLN A 92 20.10 10.81 25.47
CA GLN A 92 21.43 11.13 25.99
C GLN A 92 21.72 10.40 27.30
N SER A 93 20.77 9.62 27.81
CA SER A 93 21.00 8.62 28.84
C SER A 93 21.86 7.50 28.25
N GLY A 94 23.18 7.68 28.33
CA GLY A 94 24.15 6.62 28.06
C GLY A 94 23.82 5.35 28.85
N PRO A 95 24.38 4.19 28.47
CA PRO A 95 24.08 2.94 29.14
C PRO A 95 24.35 3.07 30.64
N VAL A 96 23.30 3.01 31.46
CA VAL A 96 23.44 2.85 32.91
C VAL A 96 23.99 1.45 33.11
N ALA A 97 25.28 1.36 33.41
CA ALA A 97 25.93 0.10 33.76
C ALA A 97 25.17 -0.51 34.94
N ILE A 98 24.50 -1.63 34.69
CA ILE A 98 23.85 -2.42 35.72
C ILE A 98 24.97 -3.19 36.41
N ALA A 99 25.45 -2.66 37.54
CA ALA A 99 26.44 -3.34 38.37
C ALA A 99 25.78 -4.57 39.01
N ALA A 100 26.38 -5.74 38.77
CA ALA A 100 26.11 -6.98 39.48
C ALA A 100 27.37 -7.38 40.26
#